data_AF-A0A3N5VCV8-F1
#
_entry.id   AF-A0A3N5VCV8-F1
#
_cell.length_a   1.000
_cell.length_b   1.000
_cell.length_c   1.000
_cell.angle_alpha   90.00
_cell.angle_beta   90.00
_cell.angle_gamma   90.00
#
_symmetry.space_group_name_H-M   'P 1'
#
loop_
_entity.id
_entity.type
_entity.pdbx_description
1 polymer ?
#
loop_
_entity_poly.entity_id
_entity_poly.type
_entity_poly.pdbx_seq_one_letter_code
_entity_poly.pdbx_strand_id
1 'polypeptide(L)'
;MDHFRVVFEPDDKEVLIHQGATLVEAASRAGIILTTPCGGKGTCRKCAVNLQPSGRTVLACQYPVNSDLRVMVPPESRFYEHKILEHGIGPAGNIEATIVNRYRNIAGQGPILGVAVDIGSTTVVAKLVDMADGRCLATQSTLNPQTRFGDDVVSRINYAQSQDHLAELQTVIVDCINDLIRRLCRQSHTEASNLYEACVVGNTTMSHIFLGFPV
;
A
#
# COMPACT_ATOMS: atom_id res chain seq x y z
N MET A 1 -22.97 8.19 -26.30
CA MET A 1 -22.52 7.04 -25.48
C MET A 1 -23.50 6.93 -24.34
N ASP A 2 -24.18 5.80 -24.25
CA ASP A 2 -25.13 5.56 -23.18
C ASP A 2 -24.39 5.39 -21.86
N HIS A 3 -24.97 5.93 -20.80
CA HIS A 3 -24.46 5.83 -19.44
C HIS A 3 -25.48 5.08 -18.60
N PHE A 4 -24.99 4.19 -17.77
CA PHE A 4 -25.80 3.40 -16.86
C PHE A 4 -25.43 3.72 -15.43
N ARG A 5 -26.44 3.66 -14.56
CA ARG A 5 -26.29 3.88 -13.14
C ARG A 5 -25.97 2.56 -12.45
N VAL A 6 -24.91 2.57 -11.64
CA VAL A 6 -24.54 1.43 -10.80
C VAL A 6 -24.57 1.86 -9.34
N VAL A 7 -25.36 1.17 -8.53
CA VAL A 7 -25.48 1.37 -7.09
C VAL A 7 -24.77 0.23 -6.35
N PHE A 8 -23.83 0.55 -5.48
CA PHE A 8 -23.05 -0.40 -4.70
C PHE A 8 -23.50 -0.45 -3.24
N GLU A 9 -23.80 -1.64 -2.76
CA GLU A 9 -24.21 -1.93 -1.38
C GLU A 9 -23.15 -2.75 -0.64
N PRO A 10 -23.06 -2.68 0.71
CA PRO A 10 -23.77 -1.76 1.62
C PRO A 10 -23.33 -0.28 1.64
N ASP A 11 -22.36 0.17 0.87
CA ASP A 11 -21.80 1.54 0.97
C ASP A 11 -22.77 2.67 0.51
N ASP A 12 -23.89 2.31 -0.11
CA ASP A 12 -24.89 3.22 -0.72
C ASP A 12 -24.26 4.24 -1.69
N LYS A 13 -23.22 3.79 -2.42
CA LYS A 13 -22.51 4.63 -3.39
C LYS A 13 -23.05 4.42 -4.78
N GLU A 14 -23.25 5.51 -5.50
CA GLU A 14 -23.77 5.52 -6.86
C GLU A 14 -22.73 6.10 -7.83
N VAL A 15 -22.66 5.52 -9.03
CA VAL A 15 -21.84 6.04 -10.13
C VAL A 15 -22.56 5.90 -11.47
N LEU A 16 -22.37 6.89 -12.34
CA LEU A 16 -22.73 6.82 -13.76
C LEU A 16 -21.51 6.41 -14.59
N ILE A 17 -21.59 5.30 -15.31
CA ILE A 17 -20.50 4.78 -16.15
C ILE A 17 -20.95 4.52 -17.58
N HIS A 18 -20.05 4.69 -18.53
CA HIS A 18 -20.32 4.44 -19.94
C HIS A 18 -20.60 2.95 -20.18
N GLN A 19 -21.46 2.66 -21.15
CA GLN A 19 -21.75 1.30 -21.60
C GLN A 19 -20.47 0.52 -21.93
N GLY A 20 -20.42 -0.75 -21.51
CA GLY A 20 -19.32 -1.67 -21.79
C GLY A 20 -18.18 -1.62 -20.76
N ALA A 21 -18.12 -0.60 -19.91
CA ALA A 21 -17.20 -0.57 -18.78
C ALA A 21 -17.47 -1.74 -17.82
N THR A 22 -16.44 -2.21 -17.14
CA THR A 22 -16.57 -3.32 -16.18
C THR A 22 -17.10 -2.86 -14.83
N LEU A 23 -17.66 -3.80 -14.06
CA LEU A 23 -18.05 -3.52 -12.68
C LEU A 23 -16.87 -3.16 -11.77
N VAL A 24 -15.64 -3.63 -12.05
CA VAL A 24 -14.43 -3.18 -11.33
C VAL A 24 -14.15 -1.70 -11.58
N GLU A 25 -14.25 -1.24 -12.83
CA GLU A 25 -14.06 0.18 -13.15
C GLU A 25 -15.16 1.04 -12.52
N ALA A 26 -16.41 0.56 -12.52
CA ALA A 26 -17.51 1.22 -11.83
C ALA A 26 -17.26 1.32 -10.32
N ALA A 27 -16.85 0.22 -9.68
CA ALA A 27 -16.54 0.21 -8.26
C ALA A 27 -15.39 1.16 -7.93
N SER A 28 -14.32 1.16 -8.73
CA SER A 28 -13.18 2.06 -8.58
C SER A 28 -13.60 3.53 -8.66
N ARG A 29 -14.46 3.90 -9.62
CA ARG A 29 -15.00 5.26 -9.73
C ARG A 29 -15.93 5.65 -8.56
N ALA A 30 -16.59 4.68 -7.93
CA ALA A 30 -17.32 4.88 -6.69
C ALA A 30 -16.40 4.92 -5.45
N GLY A 31 -15.08 4.75 -5.60
CA GLY A 31 -14.15 4.66 -4.47
C GLY A 31 -14.35 3.40 -3.64
N ILE A 32 -14.75 2.29 -4.28
CA ILE A 32 -14.80 0.95 -3.71
C ILE A 32 -13.72 0.14 -4.43
N ILE A 33 -12.66 -0.22 -3.71
CA ILE A 33 -11.57 -1.00 -4.28
C ILE A 33 -11.91 -2.48 -4.13
N LEU A 34 -11.97 -3.19 -5.25
CA LEU A 34 -12.18 -4.64 -5.28
C LEU A 34 -10.85 -5.38 -5.38
N THR A 35 -10.78 -6.56 -4.78
CA THR A 35 -9.58 -7.41 -4.82
C THR A 35 -9.40 -8.05 -6.20
N THR A 36 -8.41 -7.60 -6.97
CA THR A 36 -8.13 -8.10 -8.34
C THR A 36 -6.67 -8.55 -8.54
N PRO A 37 -6.14 -9.52 -7.76
CA PRO A 37 -4.75 -9.95 -7.87
C PRO A 37 -4.40 -10.67 -9.17
N CYS A 38 -5.39 -10.96 -10.03
CA CYS A 38 -5.14 -11.52 -11.37
C CYS A 38 -5.09 -10.45 -12.46
N GLY A 39 -5.07 -9.17 -12.11
CA GLY A 39 -5.10 -8.05 -13.07
C GLY A 39 -6.36 -8.04 -13.95
N GLY A 40 -7.47 -8.59 -13.45
CA GLY A 40 -8.74 -8.63 -14.16
C GLY A 40 -8.95 -9.84 -15.08
N LYS A 41 -8.02 -10.80 -15.14
CA LYS A 41 -8.15 -12.03 -15.96
C LYS A 41 -9.24 -13.02 -15.51
N GLY A 42 -9.83 -12.80 -14.34
CA GLY A 42 -10.88 -13.66 -13.78
C GLY A 42 -10.41 -14.99 -13.16
N THR A 43 -9.11 -15.29 -13.19
CA THR A 43 -8.57 -16.58 -12.69
C THR A 43 -8.59 -16.69 -11.16
N CYS A 44 -8.42 -15.58 -10.44
CA CYS A 44 -8.40 -15.59 -8.97
C CYS A 44 -9.79 -15.62 -8.31
N ARG A 45 -10.82 -15.20 -9.06
CA ARG A 45 -12.22 -15.05 -8.61
C ARG A 45 -12.47 -14.13 -7.40
N LYS A 46 -11.46 -13.39 -6.90
CA LYS A 46 -11.56 -12.55 -5.68
C LYS A 46 -12.36 -11.25 -5.85
N CYS A 47 -12.78 -10.90 -7.07
CA CYS A 47 -13.64 -9.74 -7.34
C CYS A 47 -15.11 -10.14 -7.49
N ALA A 48 -15.54 -11.24 -6.88
CA ALA A 48 -16.90 -11.74 -7.00
C ALA A 48 -17.90 -10.77 -6.34
N VAL A 49 -18.96 -10.40 -7.05
CA VAL A 49 -20.02 -9.51 -6.55
C VAL A 49 -21.38 -10.09 -6.88
N ASN A 50 -22.42 -9.68 -6.15
CA ASN A 50 -23.76 -10.22 -6.31
C ASN A 50 -24.70 -9.19 -6.91
N LEU A 51 -25.37 -9.54 -8.02
CA LEU A 51 -26.34 -8.66 -8.68
C LEU A 51 -27.70 -8.74 -7.98
N GLN A 52 -28.24 -7.59 -7.60
CA GLN A 52 -29.57 -7.48 -6.99
C GLN A 52 -30.63 -7.15 -8.05
N PRO A 53 -31.88 -7.66 -7.92
CA PRO A 53 -32.39 -8.52 -6.84
C PRO A 53 -32.11 -10.03 -7.06
N SER A 54 -31.46 -10.41 -8.16
CA SER A 54 -31.31 -11.81 -8.58
C SER A 54 -30.45 -12.68 -7.65
N GLY A 55 -29.57 -12.07 -6.85
CA GLY A 55 -28.55 -12.77 -6.07
C GLY A 55 -27.44 -13.40 -6.90
N ARG A 56 -27.44 -13.26 -8.24
CA ARG A 56 -26.46 -13.91 -9.13
C ARG A 56 -25.06 -13.36 -8.89
N THR A 57 -24.12 -14.24 -8.54
CA THR A 57 -22.70 -13.91 -8.42
C THR A 57 -22.04 -13.79 -9.78
N VAL A 58 -21.29 -12.71 -10.00
CA VAL A 58 -20.50 -12.43 -11.21
C VAL A 58 -19.10 -11.96 -10.82
N LEU A 59 -18.13 -12.08 -11.74
CA LEU A 59 -16.79 -11.53 -11.52
C LEU A 59 -16.77 -10.09 -12.00
N ALA A 60 -16.58 -9.13 -11.08
CA ALA A 60 -16.69 -7.72 -11.42
C ALA A 60 -15.69 -7.28 -12.50
N CYS A 61 -14.52 -7.91 -12.57
CA CYS A 61 -13.48 -7.58 -13.54
C CYS A 61 -13.76 -8.06 -14.98
N GLN A 62 -14.78 -8.91 -15.16
CA GLN A 62 -15.15 -9.49 -16.46
C GLN A 62 -16.61 -9.17 -16.82
N TYR A 63 -17.34 -8.48 -15.95
CA TYR A 63 -18.76 -8.21 -16.16
C TYR A 63 -18.96 -6.80 -16.72
N PRO A 64 -19.35 -6.64 -18.00
CA PRO A 64 -19.62 -5.35 -18.60
C PRO A 64 -20.99 -4.79 -18.15
N VAL A 65 -21.04 -3.48 -17.95
CA VAL A 65 -22.24 -2.73 -17.57
C VAL A 65 -22.99 -2.32 -18.83
N ASN A 66 -24.19 -2.88 -19.01
CA ASN A 66 -25.06 -2.64 -20.18
C ASN A 66 -26.49 -2.25 -19.79
N SER A 67 -26.74 -2.02 -18.51
CA SER A 67 -28.03 -1.59 -17.95
C SER A 67 -27.77 -0.96 -16.59
N ASP A 68 -28.77 -0.30 -16.02
CA ASP A 68 -28.74 0.06 -14.61
C ASP A 68 -28.61 -1.21 -13.75
N LEU A 69 -27.75 -1.13 -12.72
CA LEU A 69 -27.43 -2.27 -11.86
C LEU A 69 -27.41 -1.87 -10.39
N ARG A 70 -27.85 -2.79 -9.54
CA ARG A 70 -27.58 -2.74 -8.10
C ARG A 70 -26.70 -3.93 -7.75
N VAL A 71 -25.59 -3.66 -7.08
CA VAL A 71 -24.51 -4.61 -6.85
C VAL A 71 -24.20 -4.66 -5.37
N MET A 72 -24.40 -5.83 -4.76
CA MET A 72 -23.91 -6.09 -3.42
C MET A 72 -22.45 -6.52 -3.52
N VAL A 73 -21.59 -5.83 -2.79
CA VAL A 73 -20.16 -6.12 -2.67
C VAL A 73 -19.91 -6.88 -1.36
N PRO A 74 -19.61 -8.18 -1.42
CA PRO A 74 -19.28 -8.96 -0.23
C PRO A 74 -18.01 -8.43 0.44
N PRO A 75 -17.90 -8.48 1.78
CA PRO A 75 -16.68 -8.11 2.51
C PRO A 75 -15.41 -8.74 1.92
N GLU A 76 -15.42 -10.05 1.63
CA GLU A 76 -14.29 -10.80 1.10
C GLU A 76 -13.79 -10.31 -0.27
N SER A 77 -14.66 -9.64 -1.03
CA SER A 77 -14.33 -9.09 -2.35
C SER A 77 -13.84 -7.65 -2.28
N ARG A 78 -14.08 -6.98 -1.15
CA ARG A 78 -13.48 -5.67 -0.88
C ARG A 78 -12.00 -5.85 -0.65
N PHE A 79 -11.22 -5.00 -1.29
CA PHE A 79 -9.90 -4.70 -0.81
C PHE A 79 -10.08 -3.86 0.45
N TYR A 80 -10.24 -4.53 1.59
CA TYR A 80 -10.04 -3.85 2.86
C TYR A 80 -8.64 -3.25 2.79
N GLU A 81 -8.53 -1.94 3.04
CA GLU A 81 -7.28 -1.36 3.52
C GLU A 81 -6.69 -2.39 4.45
N HIS A 82 -5.54 -2.93 4.06
CA HIS A 82 -4.85 -3.92 4.85
C HIS A 82 -4.93 -3.40 6.28
N LYS A 83 -5.46 -4.20 7.22
CA LYS A 83 -5.26 -3.97 8.65
C LYS A 83 -3.76 -4.11 8.87
N ILE A 84 -3.04 -3.07 8.50
CA ILE A 84 -1.63 -2.92 8.73
C ILE A 84 -1.60 -2.75 10.23
N LEU A 85 -0.83 -3.61 10.90
CA LEU A 85 -0.58 -3.49 12.32
C LEU A 85 0.12 -2.15 12.55
N GLU A 86 -0.67 -1.09 12.68
CA GLU A 86 -0.17 0.23 13.00
C GLU A 86 0.36 0.24 14.43
N HIS A 87 -0.20 -0.60 15.30
CA HIS A 87 0.09 -0.62 16.72
C HIS A 87 0.59 -2.02 17.10
N GLY A 88 1.85 -2.09 17.55
CA GLY A 88 2.45 -3.29 18.12
C GLY A 88 2.35 -3.29 19.64
N ILE A 89 2.71 -4.40 20.27
CA ILE A 89 2.90 -4.46 21.73
C ILE A 89 4.14 -3.64 22.05
N GLY A 90 4.00 -2.63 22.92
CA GLY A 90 5.13 -1.82 23.38
C GLY A 90 6.18 -2.69 24.09
N PRO A 91 7.47 -2.30 24.06
CA PRO A 91 8.53 -3.08 24.69
C PRO A 91 8.26 -3.27 26.18
N ALA A 92 8.32 -4.52 26.65
CA ALA A 92 8.28 -4.86 28.07
C ALA A 92 9.70 -4.74 28.66
N GLY A 93 10.22 -3.52 28.78
CA GLY A 93 11.53 -3.25 29.38
C GLY A 93 12.07 -1.86 29.08
N ASN A 94 12.95 -1.37 29.95
CA ASN A 94 13.70 -0.13 29.72
C ASN A 94 14.87 -0.41 28.77
N ILE A 95 14.82 0.13 27.56
CA ILE A 95 15.94 0.09 26.61
C ILE A 95 16.85 1.28 26.94
N GLU A 96 18.13 1.02 27.23
CA GLU A 96 19.11 2.10 27.35
C GLU A 96 19.51 2.59 25.94
N ALA A 97 18.92 3.70 25.52
CA ALA A 97 19.11 4.23 24.18
C ALA A 97 20.44 4.97 24.01
N THR A 98 21.52 4.21 23.83
CA THR A 98 22.87 4.76 23.64
C THR A 98 23.05 5.52 22.33
N ILE A 99 22.19 5.26 21.34
CA ILE A 99 22.24 5.88 20.01
C ILE A 99 22.10 7.41 20.05
N VAL A 100 21.36 7.95 21.01
CA VAL A 100 21.22 9.41 21.19
C VAL A 100 22.56 10.06 21.50
N ASN A 101 23.44 9.37 22.24
CA ASN A 101 24.77 9.89 22.56
C ASN A 101 25.62 10.09 21.30
N ARG A 102 25.41 9.29 20.25
CA ARG A 102 26.12 9.40 18.97
C ARG A 102 25.79 10.70 18.23
N TYR A 103 24.54 11.15 18.31
CA TYR A 103 24.03 12.28 17.54
C TYR A 103 23.88 13.58 18.32
N ARG A 104 23.99 13.54 19.66
CA ARG A 104 23.79 14.71 20.53
C ARG A 104 24.60 15.95 20.13
N ASN A 105 25.84 15.77 19.68
CA ASN A 105 26.72 16.88 19.31
C ASN A 105 26.40 17.50 17.95
N ILE A 106 25.60 16.83 17.13
CA ILE A 106 25.25 17.26 15.77
C ILE A 106 23.77 17.70 15.70
N ALA A 107 22.92 17.11 16.55
CA ALA A 107 21.49 17.35 16.52
C ALA A 107 21.04 18.73 17.03
N GLY A 108 21.94 19.47 17.69
CA GLY A 108 21.59 20.76 18.26
C GLY A 108 20.49 20.62 19.31
N GLN A 109 19.42 21.43 19.19
CA GLN A 109 18.25 21.38 20.07
C GLN A 109 17.08 20.54 19.53
N GLY A 110 17.22 19.95 18.34
CA GLY A 110 16.16 19.14 17.73
C GLY A 110 16.07 17.73 18.33
N PRO A 111 14.92 17.03 18.16
CA PRO A 111 14.81 15.64 18.54
C PRO A 111 15.73 14.76 17.67
N ILE A 112 16.19 13.63 18.22
CA ILE A 112 16.95 12.63 17.49
C ILE A 112 15.98 11.50 17.13
N LEU A 113 15.58 11.46 15.87
CA LEU A 113 14.58 10.54 15.37
C LEU A 113 15.20 9.47 14.46
N GLY A 114 14.51 8.34 14.38
CA GLY A 114 14.81 7.29 13.42
C GLY A 114 13.57 6.86 12.66
N VAL A 115 13.76 6.24 11.50
CA VAL A 115 12.68 5.61 10.73
C VAL A 115 12.89 4.10 10.63
N ALA A 116 11.84 3.32 10.91
CA ALA A 116 11.83 1.89 10.66
C ALA A 116 10.88 1.60 9.48
N VAL A 117 11.37 0.93 8.44
CA VAL A 117 10.64 0.67 7.20
C VAL A 117 10.58 -0.84 6.95
N ASP A 118 9.38 -1.36 6.72
CA ASP A 118 9.15 -2.75 6.28
C ASP A 118 8.64 -2.75 4.83
N ILE A 119 9.45 -3.28 3.93
CA ILE A 119 9.15 -3.44 2.52
C ILE A 119 8.56 -4.83 2.29
N GLY A 120 7.24 -4.91 2.41
CA GLY A 120 6.47 -6.07 1.97
C GLY A 120 6.27 -6.07 0.45
N SER A 121 6.00 -7.26 -0.10
CA SER A 121 5.70 -7.39 -1.53
C SER A 121 4.43 -6.62 -1.92
N THR A 122 3.43 -6.57 -1.05
CA THR A 122 2.14 -5.88 -1.30
C THR A 122 2.05 -4.53 -0.59
N THR A 123 2.73 -4.36 0.55
CA THR A 123 2.56 -3.21 1.44
C THR A 123 3.92 -2.71 1.89
N VAL A 124 4.09 -1.39 1.95
CA VAL A 124 5.24 -0.73 2.58
C VAL A 124 4.75 0.00 3.82
N VAL A 125 5.40 -0.22 4.94
CA VAL A 125 5.06 0.39 6.23
C VAL A 125 6.27 1.14 6.73
N ALA A 126 6.07 2.35 7.26
CA ALA A 126 7.11 3.14 7.89
C ALA A 126 6.65 3.65 9.26
N LYS A 127 7.55 3.63 10.24
CA LYS A 127 7.35 4.14 11.60
C LYS A 127 8.39 5.20 11.90
N LEU A 128 7.93 6.31 12.47
CA LEU A 128 8.80 7.33 13.06
C LEU A 128 9.00 7.01 14.53
N VAL A 129 10.25 6.96 14.97
CA VAL A 129 10.62 6.55 16.33
C VAL A 129 11.46 7.65 16.98
N ASP A 130 11.10 8.02 18.21
CA ASP A 130 11.97 8.83 19.07
C ASP A 130 13.10 7.95 19.59
N MET A 131 14.34 8.32 19.26
CA MET A 131 15.49 7.49 19.61
C MET A 131 15.88 7.64 21.09
N ALA A 132 15.32 8.60 21.84
CA ALA A 132 15.61 8.77 23.27
C ALA A 132 14.90 7.75 24.16
N ASP A 133 13.66 7.40 23.82
CA ASP A 133 12.84 6.50 24.63
C ASP A 133 12.23 5.33 23.83
N GLY A 134 12.49 5.28 22.52
CA GLY A 134 12.00 4.22 21.63
C GLY A 134 10.52 4.34 21.28
N ARG A 135 9.84 5.43 21.64
CA ARG A 135 8.41 5.60 21.34
C ARG A 135 8.17 5.78 19.85
N CYS A 136 7.17 5.07 19.34
CA CYS A 136 6.65 5.27 18.00
C CYS A 136 5.80 6.56 17.97
N LEU A 137 6.26 7.58 17.26
CA LEU A 137 5.60 8.88 17.14
C LEU A 137 4.49 8.89 16.07
N ALA A 138 4.68 8.16 14.99
CA ALA A 138 3.70 8.00 13.92
C ALA A 138 3.96 6.71 13.14
N THR A 139 2.91 6.21 12.49
CA THR A 139 3.00 5.10 11.54
C THR A 139 2.26 5.49 10.27
N GLN A 140 2.87 5.20 9.13
CA GLN A 140 2.32 5.41 7.81
C GLN A 140 2.49 4.14 7.00
N SER A 141 1.58 3.93 6.06
CA SER A 141 1.66 2.78 5.17
C SER A 141 1.01 3.05 3.82
N THR A 142 1.33 2.20 2.86
CA THR A 142 0.79 2.27 1.50
C THR A 142 0.96 0.93 0.80
N LEU A 143 0.24 0.73 -0.30
CA LEU A 143 0.55 -0.38 -1.21
C LEU A 143 1.93 -0.19 -1.83
N ASN A 144 2.66 -1.29 -1.97
CA ASN A 144 3.93 -1.31 -2.65
C ASN A 144 3.69 -0.97 -4.13
N PRO A 145 4.18 0.19 -4.61
CA PRO A 145 3.90 0.65 -5.97
C PRO A 145 4.56 -0.21 -7.05
N GLN A 146 5.48 -1.11 -6.67
CA GLN A 146 6.09 -2.10 -7.57
C GLN A 146 5.09 -3.18 -8.04
N THR A 147 3.91 -3.26 -7.41
CA THR A 147 2.81 -4.13 -7.86
C THR A 147 2.43 -3.91 -9.32
N ARG A 148 2.64 -2.69 -9.86
CA ARG A 148 2.42 -2.39 -11.28
C ARG A 148 3.34 -3.15 -12.24
N PHE A 149 4.49 -3.65 -11.77
CA PHE A 149 5.47 -4.40 -12.56
C PHE A 149 5.47 -5.90 -12.25
N GLY A 150 4.68 -6.33 -11.27
CA GLY A 150 4.61 -7.71 -10.83
C GLY A 150 3.83 -7.85 -9.52
N ASP A 151 2.83 -8.72 -9.54
CA ASP A 151 1.96 -9.03 -8.41
C ASP A 151 2.69 -9.80 -7.29
N ASP A 152 3.81 -10.44 -7.63
CA ASP A 152 4.61 -11.25 -6.69
C ASP A 152 6.13 -11.01 -6.87
N VAL A 153 6.91 -11.70 -6.05
CA VAL A 153 8.37 -11.59 -6.04
C VAL A 153 8.99 -12.13 -7.34
N VAL A 154 8.48 -13.24 -7.87
CA VAL A 154 9.06 -13.91 -9.05
C VAL A 154 8.86 -13.08 -10.31
N SER A 155 7.67 -12.52 -10.47
CA SER A 155 7.35 -11.59 -11.57
C SER A 155 8.25 -10.34 -11.54
N ARG A 156 8.58 -9.83 -10.36
CA ARG A 156 9.53 -8.71 -10.23
C ARG A 156 10.97 -9.10 -10.53
N ILE A 157 11.42 -10.30 -10.15
CA ILE A 157 12.75 -10.82 -10.52
C ILE A 157 12.86 -10.91 -12.05
N ASN A 158 11.82 -11.44 -12.70
CA ASN A 158 11.78 -11.53 -14.16
C ASN A 158 11.77 -10.16 -14.84
N TYR A 159 11.07 -9.17 -14.25
CA TYR A 159 11.08 -7.80 -14.77
C TYR A 159 12.46 -7.15 -14.66
N ALA A 160 13.15 -7.35 -13.52
CA ALA A 160 14.45 -6.77 -13.19
C ALA A 160 15.66 -7.42 -13.90
N GLN A 161 15.45 -8.15 -15.00
CA GLN A 161 16.54 -8.82 -15.73
C GLN A 161 17.50 -7.86 -16.45
N SER A 162 17.13 -6.60 -16.60
CA SER A 162 18.01 -5.53 -17.11
C SER A 162 18.30 -4.50 -16.01
N GLN A 163 19.44 -3.82 -16.13
CA GLN A 163 19.78 -2.74 -15.21
C GLN A 163 18.74 -1.60 -15.24
N ASP A 164 18.19 -1.29 -16.41
CA ASP A 164 17.18 -0.23 -16.56
C ASP A 164 15.90 -0.56 -15.79
N HIS A 165 15.40 -1.80 -15.89
CA HIS A 165 14.19 -2.21 -15.17
C HIS A 165 14.43 -2.36 -13.66
N LEU A 166 15.63 -2.80 -13.24
CA LEU A 166 16.00 -2.81 -11.83
C LEU A 166 16.05 -1.38 -11.27
N ALA A 167 16.64 -0.44 -12.00
CA ALA A 167 16.69 0.97 -11.62
C ALA A 167 15.29 1.59 -11.55
N GLU A 168 14.37 1.20 -12.43
CA GLU A 168 12.97 1.63 -12.36
C GLU A 168 12.27 1.11 -11.10
N LEU A 169 12.40 -0.20 -10.81
CA LEU A 169 11.87 -0.79 -9.58
C LEU A 169 12.45 -0.17 -8.31
N GLN A 170 13.75 0.13 -8.32
CA GLN A 170 14.44 0.81 -7.23
C GLN A 170 13.92 2.22 -7.03
N THR A 171 13.85 3.01 -8.10
CA THR A 171 13.34 4.40 -8.06
C THR A 171 11.95 4.43 -7.46
N VAL A 172 11.08 3.53 -7.92
CA VAL A 172 9.69 3.45 -7.46
C VAL A 172 9.58 3.10 -5.96
N ILE A 173 10.44 2.24 -5.42
CA ILE A 173 10.41 1.93 -3.98
C ILE A 173 11.06 3.03 -3.13
N VAL A 174 12.13 3.65 -3.61
CA VAL A 174 12.79 4.78 -2.92
C VAL A 174 11.84 5.98 -2.83
N ASP A 175 11.14 6.31 -3.91
CA ASP A 175 10.14 7.38 -3.92
C ASP A 175 8.97 7.10 -2.98
N CYS A 176 8.54 5.84 -2.91
CA CYS A 176 7.51 5.38 -1.96
C CYS A 176 7.95 5.62 -0.50
N ILE A 177 9.17 5.23 -0.15
CA ILE A 177 9.73 5.40 1.19
C ILE A 177 9.88 6.89 1.53
N ASN A 178 10.39 7.69 0.58
CA ASN A 178 10.52 9.14 0.75
C ASN A 178 9.17 9.81 0.98
N ASP A 179 8.11 9.41 0.26
CA ASP A 179 6.76 9.90 0.48
C ASP A 179 6.19 9.52 1.86
N LEU A 180 6.40 8.27 2.28
CA LEU A 180 6.02 7.83 3.63
C LEU A 180 6.73 8.65 4.72
N ILE A 181 8.04 8.90 4.56
CA ILE A 181 8.81 9.73 5.48
C ILE A 181 8.24 11.15 5.54
N ARG A 182 7.94 11.78 4.40
CA ARG A 182 7.32 13.11 4.38
C ARG A 182 5.97 13.13 5.10
N ARG A 183 5.14 12.09 4.92
CA ARG A 183 3.85 11.96 5.62
C ARG A 183 4.03 11.78 7.13
N LEU A 184 5.00 10.96 7.56
CA LEU A 184 5.35 10.79 8.98
C LEU A 184 5.78 12.12 9.61
N CYS A 185 6.71 12.85 8.98
CA CYS A 185 7.17 14.15 9.45
C CYS A 185 6.01 15.16 9.57
N ARG A 186 5.12 15.22 8.58
CA ARG A 186 3.92 16.08 8.62
C ARG A 186 2.98 15.72 9.78
N GLN A 187 2.73 14.43 9.99
CA GLN A 187 1.83 13.95 11.04
C GLN A 187 2.38 14.21 12.45
N SER A 188 3.70 14.09 12.64
CA SER A 188 4.36 14.30 13.92
C SER A 188 4.85 15.73 14.14
N HIS A 189 4.63 16.64 13.19
CA HIS A 189 5.16 18.01 13.21
C HIS A 189 6.68 18.07 13.40
N THR A 190 7.40 17.17 12.73
CA THR A 190 8.88 17.08 12.77
C THR A 190 9.47 17.36 11.38
N GLU A 191 10.78 17.60 11.33
CA GLU A 191 11.50 17.80 10.07
C GLU A 191 12.34 16.58 9.70
N ALA A 192 12.58 16.39 8.40
CA ALA A 192 13.47 15.34 7.93
C ALA A 192 14.93 15.55 8.38
N SER A 193 15.30 16.78 8.73
CA SER A 193 16.60 17.14 9.35
C SER A 193 16.80 16.51 10.73
N ASN A 194 15.72 16.05 11.38
CA ASN A 194 15.77 15.36 12.68
C ASN A 194 15.90 13.83 12.55
N LEU A 195 15.91 13.28 11.34
CA LEU A 195 16.09 11.84 11.10
C LEU A 195 17.58 11.50 10.99
N TYR A 196 18.11 10.79 11.97
CA TYR A 196 19.53 10.42 12.04
C TYR A 196 19.79 8.95 11.71
N GLU A 197 18.78 8.10 11.82
CA GLU A 197 18.89 6.65 11.60
C GLU A 197 17.73 6.12 10.77
N ALA A 198 18.03 5.11 9.96
CA ALA A 198 17.03 4.37 9.20
C ALA A 198 17.30 2.87 9.30
N CYS A 199 16.29 2.09 9.65
CA CYS A 199 16.32 0.63 9.56
C CYS A 199 15.31 0.22 8.50
N VAL A 200 15.79 -0.44 7.44
CA VAL A 200 14.94 -0.93 6.34
C VAL A 200 15.02 -2.44 6.33
N VAL A 201 13.86 -3.09 6.41
CA VAL A 201 13.72 -4.54 6.34
C VAL A 201 12.82 -4.92 5.17
N GLY A 202 13.00 -6.13 4.68
CA GLY A 202 12.20 -6.71 3.61
C GLY A 202 12.70 -8.11 3.32
N ASN A 203 11.93 -8.90 2.56
CA ASN A 203 12.47 -10.16 2.04
C ASN A 203 13.68 -9.89 1.13
N THR A 204 14.47 -10.93 0.83
CA THR A 204 15.73 -10.81 0.10
C THR A 204 15.59 -10.02 -1.21
N THR A 205 14.57 -10.34 -2.01
CA THR A 205 14.35 -9.65 -3.29
C THR A 205 14.00 -8.18 -3.09
N MET A 206 13.14 -7.84 -2.13
CA MET A 206 12.81 -6.43 -1.84
C MET A 206 14.02 -5.65 -1.37
N SER A 207 14.86 -6.26 -0.51
CA SER A 207 16.10 -5.66 -0.03
C SER A 207 17.10 -5.42 -1.17
N HIS A 208 17.26 -6.40 -2.07
CA HIS A 208 18.12 -6.25 -3.25
C HIS A 208 17.64 -5.15 -4.19
N ILE A 209 16.34 -5.10 -4.50
CA ILE A 209 15.77 -4.03 -5.34
C ILE A 209 15.99 -2.66 -4.69
N PHE A 210 15.70 -2.53 -3.40
CA PHE A 210 15.90 -1.28 -2.66
C PHE A 210 17.36 -0.78 -2.74
N LEU A 211 18.32 -1.70 -2.59
CA LEU A 211 19.75 -1.39 -2.65
C LEU A 211 20.29 -1.26 -4.09
N GLY A 212 19.49 -1.58 -5.10
CA GLY A 212 19.93 -1.59 -6.50
C GLY A 212 20.89 -2.74 -6.82
N PHE A 213 20.81 -3.84 -6.07
CA PHE A 213 21.60 -5.04 -6.29
C PHE A 213 20.89 -6.02 -7.22
N PRO A 214 21.65 -6.88 -7.94
CA PRO A 214 21.08 -7.93 -8.78
C PRO A 214 20.15 -8.85 -7.98
N VAL A 215 18.98 -9.16 -8.54
CA VAL A 215 17.95 -10.05 -7.94
C VAL A 215 17.87 -11.40 -8.61
#